data_AF-A0A845RJW7-F1
#
_entry.id   AF-A0A845RJW7-F1
#
_cell.length_a   1.000
_cell.length_b   1.000
_cell.length_c   1.000
_cell.angle_alpha   90.00
_cell.angle_beta   90.00
_cell.angle_gamma   90.00
#
_symmetry.space_group_name_H-M   'P 1'
#
loop_
_entity.id
_entity.type
_entity.pdbx_description
1 polymer ?
#
loop_
_entity_poly.entity_id
_entity_poly.type
_entity_poly.pdbx_seq_one_letter_code
_entity_poly.pdbx_strand_id
1 'polypeptide(L)'
;ESPLSMKADFLLSLCELVVGGRDGLQPIEKTVIDRCVRLVYREQALGLENTKTPLLQDLYEELLRQPEPEARRVATALELYCTGSLNLFNHPTNIKTDNRVVCIVLKNMGENLRKIAMHITNEFVSQAVDTNFREGVATWCYFDEFHVLLRDPLTASYFVAVWKMLRKKGCVPSALTQNVKVRPDRALCKAV
;
A
#
# COMPACT_ATOMS: atom_id res chain seq x y z
N GLU A 1 7.75 -16.32 -4.26
CA GLU A 1 7.59 -15.06 -5.04
C GLU A 1 8.77 -14.15 -4.78
N SER A 2 9.22 -13.38 -5.78
CA SER A 2 10.32 -12.44 -5.61
C SER A 2 9.86 -11.25 -4.76
N PRO A 3 10.64 -10.78 -3.77
CA PRO A 3 10.30 -9.58 -2.98
C PRO A 3 10.02 -8.34 -3.85
N LEU A 4 10.69 -8.23 -5.00
CA LEU A 4 10.49 -7.14 -5.95
C LEU A 4 9.10 -7.19 -6.60
N SER A 5 8.58 -8.38 -6.90
CA SER A 5 7.24 -8.53 -7.49
C SER A 5 6.15 -8.09 -6.52
N MET A 6 6.25 -8.48 -5.25
CA MET A 6 5.31 -8.02 -4.22
C MET A 6 5.34 -6.49 -4.06
N LYS A 7 6.53 -5.89 -4.12
CA LYS A 7 6.68 -4.43 -4.07
C LYS A 7 6.11 -3.73 -5.30
N ALA A 8 6.27 -4.30 -6.48
CA ALA A 8 5.65 -3.80 -7.71
C ALA A 8 4.13 -3.84 -7.61
N ASP A 9 3.54 -4.95 -7.15
CA ASP A 9 2.09 -5.07 -6.97
C ASP A 9 1.55 -4.06 -5.94
N PHE A 10 2.29 -3.81 -4.86
CA PHE A 10 1.97 -2.77 -3.88
C PHE A 10 1.98 -1.37 -4.50
N LEU A 11 3.01 -1.01 -5.28
CA LEU A 11 3.12 0.30 -5.91
C LEU A 11 2.10 0.49 -7.04
N LEU A 12 1.77 -0.57 -7.78
CA LEU A 12 0.70 -0.58 -8.77
C LEU A 12 -0.65 -0.29 -8.13
N SER A 13 -0.98 -1.00 -7.05
CA SER A 13 -2.23 -0.75 -6.31
C SER A 13 -2.27 0.64 -5.67
N LEU A 14 -1.13 1.17 -5.20
CA LEU A 14 -1.02 2.56 -4.76
C LEU A 14 -1.32 3.55 -5.89
N CYS A 15 -0.72 3.35 -7.07
CA CYS A 15 -0.98 4.19 -8.24
C CYS A 15 -2.44 4.10 -8.69
N GLU A 16 -3.06 2.92 -8.59
CA GLU A 16 -4.49 2.72 -8.92
C GLU A 16 -5.39 3.54 -7.99
N LEU A 17 -5.08 3.55 -6.69
CA LEU A 17 -5.77 4.37 -5.70
C LEU A 17 -5.58 5.88 -5.93
N VAL A 18 -4.38 6.29 -6.36
CA VAL A 18 -4.01 7.69 -6.60
C VAL A 18 -4.64 8.25 -7.88
N VAL A 19 -4.53 7.52 -8.99
CA VAL A 19 -5.02 7.95 -10.30
C VAL A 19 -6.55 8.01 -10.33
N GLY A 20 -7.22 7.17 -9.53
CA GLY A 20 -8.60 7.34 -9.06
C GLY A 20 -9.56 7.96 -10.09
N GLY A 21 -10.09 7.15 -11.01
CA GLY A 21 -11.01 7.61 -12.05
C GLY A 21 -11.93 6.49 -12.54
N ARG A 22 -12.96 6.84 -13.33
CA ARG A 22 -13.94 5.87 -13.88
C ARG A 22 -13.29 4.74 -14.69
N ASP A 23 -12.17 5.02 -15.35
CA ASP A 23 -11.48 4.07 -16.21
C ASP A 23 -10.29 3.37 -15.50
N GLY A 24 -9.95 3.76 -14.26
CA GLY A 24 -8.80 3.23 -13.54
C GLY A 24 -7.47 3.42 -14.28
N LEU A 25 -6.50 2.54 -13.98
CA LEU A 25 -5.23 2.43 -14.71
C LEU A 25 -5.40 1.58 -15.96
N GLN A 26 -5.01 2.11 -17.12
CA GLN A 26 -4.96 1.38 -18.38
C GLN A 26 -3.84 0.33 -18.38
N PRO A 27 -3.95 -0.76 -19.17
CA PRO A 27 -2.91 -1.80 -19.22
C PRO A 27 -1.51 -1.26 -19.58
N ILE A 28 -1.44 -0.25 -20.44
CA ILE A 28 -0.20 0.43 -20.79
C ILE A 28 0.37 1.20 -19.60
N GLU A 29 -0.46 1.92 -18.84
CA GLU A 29 -0.03 2.64 -17.64
C GLU A 29 0.51 1.66 -16.59
N LYS A 30 -0.15 0.50 -16.40
CA LYS A 30 0.34 -0.57 -15.51
C LYS A 30 1.70 -1.09 -15.95
N THR A 31 1.90 -1.29 -17.25
CA THR A 31 3.19 -1.75 -17.81
C THR A 31 4.29 -0.72 -17.59
N VAL A 32 4.00 0.57 -17.81
CA VAL A 32 4.94 1.67 -17.58
C VAL A 32 5.33 1.75 -16.10
N ILE A 33 4.35 1.63 -15.18
CA ILE A 33 4.61 1.63 -13.73
C ILE A 33 5.49 0.45 -13.34
N ASP A 34 5.18 -0.79 -13.75
CA ASP A 34 5.99 -1.97 -13.43
C ASP A 34 7.45 -1.80 -13.91
N ARG A 35 7.63 -1.27 -15.13
CA ARG A 35 8.96 -0.96 -15.68
C ARG A 35 9.70 0.06 -14.82
N CYS A 36 9.06 1.16 -14.46
CA CYS A 36 9.68 2.20 -13.63
C CYS A 36 10.04 1.68 -12.23
N VAL A 37 9.18 0.88 -11.61
CA VAL A 37 9.47 0.25 -10.31
C VAL A 37 10.71 -0.63 -10.40
N ARG A 38 10.84 -1.47 -11.44
CA ARG A 38 12.04 -2.31 -11.62
C ARG A 38 13.30 -1.49 -11.79
N LEU A 39 13.23 -0.35 -12.48
CA LEU A 39 14.37 0.55 -12.68
C LEU A 39 14.79 1.22 -11.36
N VAL A 40 13.83 1.74 -10.62
CA VAL A 40 14.06 2.40 -9.32
C VAL A 40 14.64 1.44 -8.29
N TYR A 41 14.17 0.19 -8.26
CA TYR A 41 14.68 -0.85 -7.36
C TYR A 41 15.88 -1.62 -7.92
N ARG A 42 16.35 -1.31 -9.14
CA ARG A 42 17.40 -2.08 -9.82
C ARG A 42 18.69 -2.12 -9.01
N GLU A 43 19.12 -0.98 -8.48
CA GLU A 43 20.37 -0.90 -7.72
C GLU A 43 20.30 -1.69 -6.41
N GLN A 44 19.15 -1.67 -5.73
CA GLN A 44 18.90 -2.49 -4.54
C GLN A 44 18.86 -3.99 -4.88
N ALA A 45 18.25 -4.37 -6.00
CA ALA A 45 18.20 -5.76 -6.45
C ALA A 45 19.58 -6.32 -6.82
N LEU A 46 20.53 -5.45 -7.19
CA LEU A 46 21.91 -5.81 -7.50
C LEU A 46 22.81 -5.96 -6.25
N GLY A 47 22.27 -5.68 -5.05
CA GLY A 47 22.99 -5.88 -3.79
C GLY A 47 24.16 -4.91 -3.57
N LEU A 48 24.12 -3.74 -4.21
CA LEU A 48 25.15 -2.71 -4.03
C LEU A 48 25.09 -2.14 -2.61
N GLU A 49 26.11 -2.41 -1.80
CA GLU A 49 26.23 -1.90 -0.43
C GLU A 49 26.15 -0.36 -0.44
N ASN A 50 25.20 0.20 0.33
CA ASN A 50 24.85 1.63 0.44
C ASN A 50 23.74 2.18 -0.47
N THR A 51 22.92 1.35 -1.12
CA THR A 51 21.74 1.87 -1.83
C THR A 51 20.67 2.37 -0.86
N LYS A 52 20.35 3.67 -0.95
CA LYS A 52 19.21 4.26 -0.24
C LYS A 52 17.91 3.57 -0.65
N THR A 53 17.00 3.38 0.30
CA THR A 53 15.63 2.94 0.00
C THR A 53 14.96 3.97 -0.91
N PRO A 54 14.44 3.56 -2.07
CA PRO A 54 13.79 4.49 -2.97
C PRO A 54 12.57 5.15 -2.34
N LEU A 55 12.38 6.42 -2.67
CA LEU A 55 11.22 7.22 -2.30
C LEU A 55 10.18 7.21 -3.41
N LEU A 56 8.98 7.68 -3.09
CA LEU A 56 7.95 7.92 -4.10
C LEU A 56 8.42 8.97 -5.14
N GLN A 57 9.27 9.91 -4.71
CA GLN A 57 9.97 10.88 -5.55
C GLN A 57 10.77 10.21 -6.67
N ASP A 58 11.51 9.14 -6.37
CA ASP A 58 12.36 8.46 -7.36
C ASP A 58 11.50 7.81 -8.45
N LEU A 59 10.34 7.25 -8.06
CA LEU A 59 9.35 6.73 -9.00
C LEU A 59 8.75 7.83 -9.87
N TYR A 60 8.41 8.97 -9.29
CA TYR A 60 7.90 10.14 -10.03
C TYR A 60 8.92 10.65 -11.05
N GLU A 61 10.18 10.80 -10.66
CA GLU A 61 11.25 11.24 -11.56
C GLU A 61 11.51 10.23 -12.68
N GLU A 62 11.47 8.93 -12.39
CA GLU A 62 11.65 7.90 -13.41
C GLU A 62 10.49 7.86 -14.40
N LEU A 63 9.25 8.11 -13.94
CA LEU A 63 8.07 8.27 -14.79
C LEU A 63 8.19 9.49 -15.72
N LEU A 64 8.76 10.60 -15.25
CA LEU A 64 8.97 11.80 -16.08
C LEU A 64 10.04 11.61 -17.16
N ARG A 65 10.97 10.66 -16.99
CA ARG A 65 12.00 10.31 -17.99
C ARG A 65 11.48 9.44 -19.11
N GLN A 66 10.34 8.77 -18.93
CA GLN A 66 9.75 7.92 -19.95
C GLN A 66 9.19 8.77 -21.11
N PRO A 67 9.44 8.40 -22.37
CA PRO A 67 8.96 9.15 -23.53
C PRO A 67 7.44 9.02 -23.77
N GLU A 68 6.81 7.99 -23.20
CA GLU A 68 5.40 7.69 -23.44
C GLU A 68 4.45 8.72 -22.78
N PRO A 69 3.38 9.17 -23.47
CA PRO A 69 2.42 10.12 -22.90
C PRO A 69 1.65 9.54 -21.71
N GLU A 70 1.47 8.23 -21.65
CA GLU A 70 0.83 7.53 -20.53
C GLU A 70 1.66 7.62 -19.25
N ALA A 71 3.00 7.60 -19.37
CA ALA A 71 3.89 7.83 -18.24
C ALA A 71 3.69 9.24 -17.66
N ARG A 72 3.55 10.24 -18.54
CA ARG A 72 3.29 11.63 -18.13
C ARG A 72 1.95 11.74 -17.39
N ARG A 73 0.90 11.06 -17.86
CA ARG A 73 -0.42 11.06 -17.19
C ARG A 73 -0.33 10.52 -15.76
N VAL A 74 0.35 9.39 -15.56
CA VAL A 74 0.58 8.81 -14.23
C VAL A 74 1.43 9.76 -13.36
N ALA A 75 2.50 10.34 -13.93
CA ALA A 75 3.36 11.29 -13.22
C ALA A 75 2.57 12.51 -12.72
N THR A 76 1.71 13.10 -13.54
CA THR A 76 0.85 14.24 -13.15
C THR A 76 -0.09 13.89 -12.00
N ALA A 77 -0.65 12.68 -11.97
CA ALA A 77 -1.48 12.24 -10.85
C ALA A 77 -0.65 12.05 -9.55
N LEU A 78 0.57 11.52 -9.67
CA LEU A 78 1.49 11.34 -8.55
C LEU A 78 2.09 12.66 -8.04
N GLU A 79 2.16 13.70 -8.86
CA GLU A 79 2.72 15.01 -8.53
C GLU A 79 2.13 15.57 -7.23
N LEU A 80 0.81 15.48 -7.05
CA LEU A 80 0.10 15.94 -5.85
C LEU A 80 0.65 15.31 -4.55
N TYR A 81 1.12 14.06 -4.63
CA TYR A 81 1.62 13.27 -3.51
C TYR A 81 3.14 13.25 -3.41
N CYS A 82 3.86 13.78 -4.39
CA CYS A 82 5.32 13.85 -4.40
C CYS A 82 5.81 15.26 -4.07
N THR A 83 5.39 16.24 -4.87
CA THR A 83 5.82 17.64 -4.80
C THR A 83 4.69 18.58 -4.40
N GLY A 84 3.44 18.11 -4.47
CA GLY A 84 2.24 18.89 -4.15
C GLY A 84 1.88 18.92 -2.67
N SER A 85 0.64 19.30 -2.39
CA SER A 85 0.11 19.56 -1.05
C SER A 85 -0.12 18.30 -0.20
N LEU A 86 -0.05 17.09 -0.78
CA LEU A 86 -0.30 15.81 -0.11
C LEU A 86 0.97 14.95 0.02
N ASN A 87 2.15 15.58 0.10
CA ASN A 87 3.46 14.93 0.10
C ASN A 87 3.86 14.18 1.39
N LEU A 88 2.92 13.92 2.29
CA LEU A 88 3.16 13.33 3.61
C LEU A 88 3.97 12.01 3.56
N PHE A 89 3.78 11.21 2.51
CA PHE A 89 4.42 9.90 2.34
C PHE A 89 5.68 9.93 1.47
N ASN A 90 6.09 11.09 0.96
CA ASN A 90 7.28 11.22 0.10
C ASN A 90 8.57 11.48 0.91
N HIS A 91 8.73 10.76 2.01
CA HIS A 91 9.87 10.89 2.92
C HIS A 91 10.30 9.52 3.42
N PRO A 92 11.57 9.35 3.84
CA PRO A 92 12.01 8.12 4.45
C PRO A 92 11.14 7.75 5.65
N THR A 93 10.74 6.47 5.72
CA THR A 93 9.98 5.95 6.86
C THR A 93 10.76 6.16 8.16
N ASN A 94 10.14 6.86 9.10
CA ASN A 94 10.72 7.18 10.42
C ASN A 94 10.04 6.43 11.58
N ILE A 95 9.17 5.48 11.27
CA ILE A 95 8.35 4.73 12.24
C ILE A 95 9.12 3.51 12.73
N LYS A 96 9.15 3.30 14.06
CA LYS A 96 9.72 2.11 14.70
C LYS A 96 8.63 1.09 15.04
N THR A 97 8.81 -0.16 14.62
CA THR A 97 7.91 -1.30 14.85
C THR A 97 8.33 -2.21 15.98
N ASP A 98 9.47 -1.96 16.60
CA ASP A 98 10.09 -2.80 17.62
C ASP A 98 9.38 -2.79 18.98
N ASN A 99 8.19 -2.18 19.05
CA ASN A 99 7.40 -2.06 20.26
C ASN A 99 6.33 -3.15 20.35
N ARG A 100 6.07 -3.61 21.58
CA ARG A 100 5.02 -4.61 21.86
C ARG A 100 3.62 -4.20 21.38
N VAL A 101 3.34 -2.89 21.38
CA VAL A 101 2.09 -2.32 20.90
C VAL A 101 2.42 -1.14 20.00
N VAL A 102 1.95 -1.20 18.76
CA VAL A 102 2.07 -0.13 17.77
C VAL A 102 0.68 0.35 17.42
N CYS A 103 0.40 1.64 17.64
CA CYS A 103 -0.87 2.27 17.29
C CYS A 103 -0.64 3.28 16.17
N ILE A 104 -1.26 3.04 15.01
CA ILE A 104 -1.18 3.93 13.86
C ILE A 104 -2.42 4.80 13.81
N VAL A 105 -2.24 6.10 14.03
CA VAL A 105 -3.34 7.07 14.13
C VAL A 105 -3.57 7.75 12.78
N LEU A 106 -4.72 7.50 12.15
CA LEU A 106 -5.14 8.12 10.88
C LEU A 106 -6.11 9.30 11.08
N LYS A 107 -6.01 9.99 12.23
CA LYS A 107 -6.88 11.13 12.57
C LYS A 107 -6.45 12.37 11.78
N ASN A 108 -7.40 13.24 11.44
CA ASN A 108 -7.19 14.50 10.71
C ASN A 108 -6.63 14.39 9.27
N MET A 109 -6.63 13.20 8.67
CA MET A 109 -6.27 13.03 7.26
C MET A 109 -7.49 13.20 6.35
N GLY A 110 -7.33 13.94 5.25
CA GLY A 110 -8.32 14.03 4.18
C GLY A 110 -8.60 12.66 3.54
N GLU A 111 -9.73 12.50 2.84
CA GLU A 111 -10.19 11.19 2.35
C GLU A 111 -9.15 10.49 1.43
N ASN A 112 -8.54 11.24 0.51
CA ASN A 112 -7.54 10.69 -0.41
C ASN A 112 -6.28 10.22 0.32
N LEU A 113 -5.75 11.05 1.23
CA LEU A 113 -4.60 10.69 2.06
C LEU A 113 -4.90 9.51 2.97
N ARG A 114 -6.12 9.40 3.50
CA ARG A 114 -6.55 8.28 4.34
C ARG A 114 -6.49 6.96 3.58
N LYS A 115 -6.95 6.91 2.32
CA LYS A 115 -6.88 5.70 1.49
C LYS A 115 -5.43 5.23 1.30
N ILE A 116 -4.54 6.15 0.96
CA ILE A 116 -3.10 5.87 0.82
C ILE A 116 -2.50 5.41 2.16
N ALA A 117 -2.81 6.11 3.25
CA ALA A 117 -2.32 5.79 4.57
C ALA A 117 -2.74 4.39 5.01
N MET A 118 -3.98 4.00 4.75
CA MET A 118 -4.47 2.65 5.03
C MET A 118 -3.73 1.60 4.19
N HIS A 119 -3.48 1.89 2.90
CA HIS A 119 -2.73 0.99 2.03
C HIS A 119 -1.30 0.76 2.54
N ILE A 120 -0.59 1.84 2.89
CA ILE A 120 0.76 1.80 3.47
C ILE A 120 0.74 1.06 4.82
N THR A 121 -0.27 1.32 5.66
CA THR A 121 -0.43 0.65 6.95
C THR A 121 -0.63 -0.86 6.79
N ASN A 122 -1.42 -1.30 5.80
CA ASN A 122 -1.63 -2.71 5.53
C ASN A 122 -0.34 -3.43 5.11
N GLU A 123 0.47 -2.79 4.29
CA GLU A 123 1.79 -3.31 3.90
C GLU A 123 2.70 -3.41 5.13
N PHE A 124 2.74 -2.38 5.96
CA PHE A 124 3.51 -2.35 7.18
C PHE A 124 3.10 -3.46 8.17
N VAL A 125 1.80 -3.65 8.38
CA VAL A 125 1.26 -4.75 9.19
C VAL A 125 1.63 -6.10 8.60
N SER A 126 1.54 -6.26 7.28
CA SER A 126 1.88 -7.50 6.59
C SER A 126 3.35 -7.86 6.75
N GLN A 127 4.25 -6.87 6.70
CA GLN A 127 5.68 -7.06 6.96
C GLN A 127 5.97 -7.42 8.41
N ALA A 128 5.38 -6.72 9.37
CA ALA A 128 5.55 -7.01 10.79
C ALA A 128 5.07 -8.44 11.13
N VAL A 129 3.93 -8.85 10.57
CA VAL A 129 3.38 -10.19 10.75
C VAL A 129 4.28 -11.25 10.11
N ASP A 130 4.87 -10.98 8.95
CA ASP A 130 5.80 -11.92 8.30
C ASP A 130 7.07 -12.12 9.13
N THR A 131 7.64 -11.04 9.67
CA THR A 131 8.80 -11.11 10.58
C THR A 131 8.46 -11.93 11.83
N ASN A 132 7.36 -11.58 12.52
CA ASN A 132 6.94 -12.27 13.73
C ASN A 132 6.63 -13.75 13.46
N PHE A 133 6.02 -14.08 12.32
CA PHE A 133 5.73 -15.45 11.92
C PHE A 133 7.02 -16.27 11.75
N ARG A 134 8.07 -15.70 11.14
CA ARG A 134 9.38 -16.35 11.02
C ARG A 134 10.05 -16.57 12.37
N GLU A 135 9.78 -15.70 13.34
CA GLU A 135 10.24 -15.82 14.74
C GLU A 135 9.33 -16.72 15.60
N GLY A 136 8.22 -17.22 15.06
CA GLY A 136 7.25 -18.05 15.80
C GLY A 136 6.37 -17.26 16.78
N VAL A 137 6.30 -15.94 16.64
CA VAL A 137 5.52 -15.04 17.50
C VAL A 137 4.16 -14.75 16.88
N ALA A 138 3.09 -14.95 17.64
CA ALA A 138 1.74 -14.59 17.21
C ALA A 138 1.54 -13.08 17.24
N THR A 139 0.98 -12.52 16.16
CA THR A 139 0.67 -11.08 16.06
C THR A 139 -0.82 -10.84 16.19
N TRP A 140 -1.20 -9.81 16.94
CA TRP A 140 -2.60 -9.42 17.12
C TRP A 140 -2.80 -8.09 16.41
N CYS A 141 -3.74 -8.03 15.47
CA CYS A 141 -4.00 -6.83 14.67
C CYS A 141 -5.43 -6.36 14.89
N TYR A 142 -5.58 -5.09 15.25
CA TYR A 142 -6.87 -4.46 15.47
C TYR A 142 -7.09 -3.36 14.43
N PHE A 143 -8.16 -3.49 13.64
CA PHE A 143 -8.55 -2.53 12.62
C PHE A 143 -9.78 -1.76 13.11
N ASP A 144 -9.57 -0.51 13.52
CA ASP A 144 -10.65 0.36 13.98
C ASP A 144 -11.38 1.05 12.81
N GLU A 145 -12.62 1.47 13.03
CA GLU A 145 -13.50 2.08 12.03
C GLU A 145 -13.61 1.28 10.72
N PHE A 146 -13.70 -0.04 10.86
CA PHE A 146 -13.54 -0.99 9.78
C PHE A 146 -14.50 -0.80 8.59
N HIS A 147 -15.69 -0.26 8.84
CA HIS A 147 -16.66 0.02 7.78
C HIS A 147 -16.17 1.09 6.77
N VAL A 148 -15.19 1.92 7.13
CA VAL A 148 -14.57 2.89 6.20
C VAL A 148 -13.80 2.16 5.11
N LEU A 149 -13.10 1.06 5.46
CA LEU A 149 -12.35 0.21 4.52
C LEU A 149 -13.27 -0.49 3.50
N LEU A 150 -14.53 -0.71 3.86
CA LEU A 150 -15.49 -1.45 3.06
C LEU A 150 -16.33 -0.58 2.12
N ARG A 151 -16.17 0.75 2.15
CA ARG A 151 -16.96 1.66 1.30
C ARG A 151 -16.61 1.56 -0.18
N ASP A 152 -15.35 1.28 -0.47
CA ASP A 152 -14.81 1.21 -1.82
C ASP A 152 -14.55 -0.26 -2.22
N PRO A 153 -15.11 -0.76 -3.34
CA PRO A 153 -14.97 -2.16 -3.73
C PRO A 153 -13.52 -2.61 -3.95
N LEU A 154 -12.67 -1.74 -4.51
CA LEU A 154 -11.26 -2.06 -4.75
C LEU A 154 -10.54 -2.26 -3.41
N THR A 155 -10.69 -1.29 -2.51
CA THR A 155 -10.13 -1.34 -1.15
C THR A 155 -10.63 -2.56 -0.37
N ALA A 156 -11.93 -2.87 -0.47
CA ALA A 156 -12.54 -4.02 0.20
C ALA A 156 -11.95 -5.35 -0.32
N SER A 157 -11.85 -5.51 -1.64
CA SER A 157 -11.31 -6.73 -2.26
C SER A 157 -9.84 -6.98 -1.89
N TYR A 158 -9.02 -5.93 -1.89
CA TYR A 158 -7.63 -5.99 -1.45
C TYR A 158 -7.55 -6.39 0.02
N PHE A 159 -8.39 -5.79 0.86
CA PHE A 159 -8.38 -6.08 2.29
C PHE A 159 -8.81 -7.53 2.60
N VAL A 160 -9.74 -8.13 1.83
CA VAL A 160 -10.06 -9.57 1.94
C VAL A 160 -8.82 -10.43 1.71
N ALA A 161 -8.00 -10.09 0.71
CA ALA A 161 -6.78 -10.82 0.40
C ALA A 161 -5.76 -10.70 1.56
N VAL A 162 -5.55 -9.49 2.06
CA VAL A 162 -4.69 -9.22 3.23
C VAL A 162 -5.17 -10.00 4.45
N TRP A 163 -6.46 -9.96 4.77
CA TRP A 163 -7.04 -10.66 5.93
C TRP A 163 -6.77 -12.18 5.89
N LYS A 164 -6.97 -12.80 4.71
CA LYS A 164 -6.67 -14.23 4.51
C LYS A 164 -5.18 -14.53 4.67
N MET A 165 -4.32 -13.65 4.16
CA MET A 165 -2.87 -13.77 4.28
C MET A 165 -2.42 -13.68 5.74
N LEU A 166 -2.93 -12.71 6.50
CA LEU A 166 -2.65 -12.54 7.93
C LEU A 166 -3.00 -13.80 8.72
N ARG A 167 -4.20 -14.36 8.53
CA ARG A 167 -4.62 -15.60 9.21
C ARG A 167 -3.70 -16.78 8.91
N LYS A 168 -3.22 -16.92 7.68
CA LYS A 168 -2.28 -18.00 7.30
C LYS A 168 -0.93 -17.88 8.02
N LYS A 169 -0.53 -16.67 8.42
CA LYS A 169 0.71 -16.39 9.14
C LYS A 169 0.54 -16.32 10.67
N GLY A 170 -0.52 -16.95 11.20
CA GLY A 170 -0.76 -16.99 12.64
C GLY A 170 -1.12 -15.65 13.28
N CYS A 171 -1.44 -14.63 12.48
CA CYS A 171 -1.97 -13.37 12.99
C CYS A 171 -3.46 -13.54 13.36
N VAL A 172 -3.88 -12.84 14.42
CA VAL A 172 -5.27 -12.74 14.87
C VAL A 172 -5.81 -11.35 14.48
N PRO A 173 -6.32 -11.18 13.25
CA PRO A 173 -6.93 -9.92 12.83
C PRO A 173 -8.33 -9.75 13.45
N SER A 174 -8.60 -8.57 13.98
CA SER A 174 -9.86 -8.17 14.63
C SER A 174 -10.34 -6.86 14.03
N ALA A 175 -11.61 -6.81 13.61
CA ALA A 175 -12.23 -5.63 13.03
C ALA A 175 -13.21 -5.00 14.03
N LEU A 176 -13.07 -3.70 14.27
CA LEU A 176 -13.93 -2.92 15.16
C LEU A 176 -14.75 -1.96 14.29
N THR A 177 -16.08 -1.96 14.45
CA THR A 177 -16.96 -1.10 13.66
C THR A 177 -18.23 -0.73 14.43
N GLN A 178 -18.68 0.50 14.22
CA GLN A 178 -19.96 1.00 14.74
C GLN A 178 -21.11 0.84 13.72
N ASN A 179 -20.79 0.75 12.43
CA ASN A 179 -21.78 0.71 11.35
C ASN A 179 -21.80 -0.67 10.68
N VAL A 180 -22.66 -1.55 11.21
CA VAL A 180 -22.87 -2.91 10.69
C VAL A 180 -23.74 -2.95 9.42
N LYS A 181 -24.38 -1.83 9.05
CA LYS A 181 -25.24 -1.76 7.85
C LYS A 181 -24.44 -1.65 6.55
N VAL A 182 -23.22 -1.10 6.62
CA VAL A 182 -22.21 -1.24 5.56
C VAL A 182 -21.78 -2.69 5.59
N ARG A 183 -22.58 -3.55 4.94
CA ARG A 183 -22.28 -4.97 4.89
C ARG A 183 -20.95 -5.12 4.17
N PRO A 184 -20.00 -5.85 4.77
CA PRO A 184 -18.85 -6.30 4.01
C PRO A 184 -19.35 -7.03 2.76
N ASP A 185 -18.60 -6.92 1.67
CA ASP A 185 -18.74 -7.85 0.57
C ASP A 185 -18.90 -9.27 1.15
N ARG A 186 -19.83 -10.05 0.60
CA ARG A 186 -20.09 -11.44 1.00
C ARG A 186 -18.79 -12.26 1.06
N ALA A 187 -17.76 -11.88 0.30
CA ALA A 187 -16.41 -12.43 0.35
C ALA A 187 -15.66 -12.19 1.68
N LEU A 188 -15.82 -11.02 2.31
CA LEU A 188 -15.18 -10.70 3.59
C LEU A 188 -15.90 -11.39 4.75
N CYS A 189 -17.23 -11.46 4.73
CA CYS A 189 -18.00 -12.25 5.72
C CYS A 189 -17.67 -13.75 5.68
N LYS A 190 -17.10 -14.26 4.58
CA LYS A 190 -16.60 -15.65 4.47
C LYS A 190 -15.13 -15.79 4.90
N ALA A 191 -14.39 -14.68 5.01
CA ALA A 191 -12.98 -14.66 5.34
C ALA A 191 -12.71 -14.42 6.84
N VAL A 192 -13.64 -13.73 7.52
CA VAL A 192 -13.77 -13.67 8.98
C VAL A 192 -14.36 -14.99 9.47
#